data_AF-A0A8H3WFV4-F1
#
_entry.id   AF-A0A8H3WFV4-F1
#
_cell.length_a   1.000
_cell.length_b   1.000
_cell.length_c   1.000
_cell.angle_alpha   90.00
_cell.angle_beta   90.00
_cell.angle_gamma   90.00
#
_symmetry.space_group_name_H-M   'P 1'
#
loop_
_entity.id
_entity.type
_entity.pdbx_description
1 polymer ?
#
loop_
_entity_poly.entity_id
_entity_poly.type
_entity_poly.pdbx_seq_one_letter_code
_entity_poly.pdbx_strand_id
1 'polypeptide(L)'
;MDFGTSRRRFPFHPPRPIPKAYEAPKPARSLDSRILKATLSHEEPKPVAVSQADPQPTSNRDPIVHNLNVPHRGSDYASAAASQTTYSREHVRVAICCALPLEADAVQAVFDTCLDDDDLDQDKMRSSSDTNSYNFGIIGRHFTVLVHMPGMGRTNGAIVATKCQASFPNIKLALVVGICGGLPFYGTEKKEIILGDVVISEGLYGYDFGSRFPDEFVVKNSADDVFARPSPQVRSILRKLKSRHNHRKLQLKTHEYLRQIQRDPENRAHYPGAKEDQLFAGTYAHMHRSPGECNKCSDANTIAPRVCLEARSSTCGNLACDNAMLVTRSRLNVILDHPAEARPMIHFGKVACGDQVMKSGNHRDAIGHESGAIAFEMEGAGIWDSFSCLVIKGVCDYADSHKHKKWQSYAAATAAACAKAFLQECYM
;
A
#
# COMPACT_ATOMS: atom_id res chain seq x y z
N MET A 1 60.77 4.54 0.52
CA MET A 1 59.92 5.18 -0.51
C MET A 1 58.79 5.85 0.23
N ASP A 2 58.82 7.17 0.21
CA ASP A 2 58.02 8.06 1.03
C ASP A 2 56.93 8.64 0.12
N PHE A 3 55.65 8.44 0.45
CA PHE A 3 54.54 9.01 -0.32
C PHE A 3 53.72 9.92 0.58
N GLY A 4 54.04 11.21 0.49
CA GLY A 4 53.27 12.29 1.09
C GLY A 4 51.91 12.45 0.43
N THR A 5 50.88 12.67 1.26
CA THR A 5 49.59 13.21 0.82
C THR A 5 49.37 14.57 1.46
N SER A 6 49.26 15.58 0.60
CA SER A 6 49.00 16.98 0.92
C SER A 6 47.59 17.13 1.50
N ARG A 7 47.47 17.46 2.79
CA ARG A 7 46.21 17.90 3.41
C ARG A 7 46.07 19.41 3.26
N ARG A 8 45.19 19.85 2.34
CA ARG A 8 44.70 21.24 2.35
C ARG A 8 43.77 21.42 3.55
N ARG A 9 44.17 22.27 4.51
CA ARG A 9 43.29 22.74 5.60
C ARG A 9 42.34 23.82 5.02
N PHE A 10 41.03 23.57 5.05
CA PHE A 10 40.03 24.61 4.90
C PHE A 10 39.71 25.22 6.27
N PRO A 11 39.45 26.53 6.37
CA PRO A 11 39.16 27.18 7.64
C PRO A 11 37.78 26.76 8.19
N PHE A 12 37.75 26.52 9.50
CA PHE A 12 36.57 26.21 10.29
C PHE A 12 35.63 27.42 10.31
N HIS A 13 34.39 27.26 9.83
CA HIS A 13 33.30 28.19 10.12
C HIS A 13 32.41 27.57 11.21
N PRO A 14 32.02 28.32 12.27
CA PRO A 14 31.09 27.81 13.26
C PRO A 14 29.70 27.56 12.64
N PRO A 15 28.93 26.60 13.17
CA PRO A 15 27.62 26.25 12.62
C PRO A 15 26.66 27.45 12.70
N ARG A 16 25.89 27.67 11.63
CA ARG A 16 24.80 28.66 11.62
C ARG A 16 23.71 28.21 12.61
N PRO A 17 23.06 29.14 13.33
CA PRO A 17 21.98 28.79 14.23
C PRO A 17 20.80 28.15 13.47
N ILE A 18 20.24 27.11 14.09
CA ILE A 18 19.04 26.39 13.67
C ILE A 18 17.87 27.39 13.57
N PRO A 19 17.09 27.43 12.47
CA PRO A 19 15.90 28.26 12.41
C PRO A 19 14.92 27.87 13.52
N LYS A 20 14.40 28.88 14.24
CA LYS A 20 13.39 28.68 15.29
C LYS A 20 12.21 27.86 14.73
N ALA A 21 11.75 26.89 15.53
CA ALA A 21 10.52 26.15 15.28
C ALA A 21 9.36 27.11 15.02
N TYR A 22 8.51 26.75 14.07
CA TYR A 22 7.29 27.48 13.73
C TYR A 22 6.39 27.57 14.99
N GLU A 23 6.28 28.76 15.59
CA GLU A 23 5.30 29.03 16.63
C GLU A 23 3.90 29.00 16.00
N ALA A 24 3.04 28.10 16.49
CA ALA A 24 1.63 28.08 16.11
C ALA A 24 0.98 29.44 16.43
N PRO A 25 0.15 30.01 15.53
CA PRO A 25 -0.58 31.24 15.84
C PRO A 25 -1.48 31.03 17.07
N LYS A 26 -1.42 31.96 18.03
CA LYS A 26 -2.39 32.02 19.13
C LYS A 26 -3.81 32.12 18.54
N PRO A 27 -4.82 31.46 19.14
CA PRO A 27 -6.18 31.53 18.64
C PRO A 27 -6.67 32.98 18.63
N ALA A 28 -7.15 33.43 17.46
CA ALA A 28 -7.74 34.74 17.31
C ALA A 28 -9.01 34.84 18.18
N ARG A 29 -9.10 35.92 18.96
CA ARG A 29 -10.29 36.31 19.71
C ARG A 29 -11.47 36.47 18.75
N SER A 30 -12.65 36.02 19.21
CA SER A 30 -13.95 36.17 18.55
C SER A 30 -14.12 37.55 17.92
N LEU A 31 -14.32 37.59 16.60
CA LEU A 31 -14.87 38.76 15.93
C LEU A 31 -16.37 38.58 15.69
N ASP A 32 -17.05 39.68 15.97
CA ASP A 32 -18.47 39.91 16.07
C ASP A 32 -19.30 39.40 14.88
N SER A 33 -20.44 38.81 15.23
CA SER A 33 -21.50 38.44 14.30
C SER A 33 -22.24 39.68 13.82
N ARG A 34 -21.70 40.39 12.83
CA ARG A 34 -22.38 41.38 11.96
C ARG A 34 -21.39 41.77 10.88
N ILE A 35 -21.85 41.83 9.63
CA ILE A 35 -21.12 42.12 8.38
C ILE A 35 -20.65 40.86 7.62
N LEU A 36 -21.59 40.18 6.98
CA LEU A 36 -21.46 39.76 5.58
C LEU A 36 -22.86 39.48 4.99
N LYS A 37 -23.62 40.55 4.76
CA LYS A 37 -24.77 40.56 3.84
C LYS A 37 -24.40 41.50 2.70
N ALA A 38 -24.00 40.95 1.56
CA ALA A 38 -24.24 41.52 0.24
C ALA A 38 -23.57 40.64 -0.83
N THR A 39 -24.27 40.52 -1.96
CA THR A 39 -23.78 40.08 -3.28
C THR A 39 -23.30 38.63 -3.41
N LEU A 40 -24.17 37.78 -3.94
CA LEU A 40 -23.97 37.08 -5.22
C LEU A 40 -25.29 36.38 -5.62
N SER A 41 -26.00 37.01 -6.55
CA SER A 41 -27.08 36.44 -7.35
C SER A 41 -26.48 35.62 -8.48
N HIS A 42 -26.78 34.33 -8.57
CA HIS A 42 -26.79 33.59 -9.84
C HIS A 42 -27.73 32.39 -9.74
N GLU A 43 -28.36 32.11 -10.87
CA GLU A 43 -29.66 31.45 -11.03
C GLU A 43 -29.62 29.92 -10.85
N GLU A 44 -30.67 29.38 -10.23
CA GLU A 44 -30.98 27.96 -10.20
C GLU A 44 -31.69 27.52 -11.51
N PRO A 45 -31.33 26.37 -12.11
CA PRO A 45 -32.09 25.82 -13.22
C PRO A 45 -33.36 25.09 -12.73
N LYS A 46 -34.50 25.41 -13.37
CA LYS A 46 -35.83 24.85 -13.11
C LYS A 46 -35.91 23.33 -13.40
N PRO A 47 -36.72 22.56 -12.63
CA PRO A 47 -36.93 21.14 -12.85
C PRO A 47 -37.92 20.86 -14.00
N VAL A 48 -37.62 19.85 -14.81
CA VAL A 48 -38.49 19.30 -15.86
C VAL A 48 -39.37 18.22 -15.24
N ALA A 49 -40.69 18.35 -15.42
CA ALA A 49 -41.70 17.40 -14.97
C ALA A 49 -41.68 16.12 -15.81
N VAL A 50 -41.68 14.96 -15.14
CA VAL A 50 -41.92 13.65 -15.77
C VAL A 50 -43.29 13.17 -15.33
N SER A 51 -44.22 13.07 -16.27
CA SER A 51 -45.56 12.52 -16.06
C SER A 51 -45.54 10.99 -16.02
N GLN A 52 -46.14 10.44 -14.97
CA GLN A 52 -46.47 9.02 -14.84
C GLN A 52 -47.59 8.63 -15.80
N ALA A 53 -47.46 7.48 -16.45
CA ALA A 53 -48.58 6.72 -17.00
C ALA A 53 -48.21 5.23 -17.01
N ASP A 54 -48.86 4.47 -16.13
CA ASP A 54 -49.01 3.01 -16.26
C ASP A 54 -49.98 2.70 -17.41
N PRO A 55 -49.83 1.52 -18.07
CA PRO A 55 -50.93 0.58 -17.95
C PRO A 55 -50.52 -0.89 -17.77
N GLN A 56 -51.45 -1.58 -17.12
CA GLN A 56 -51.49 -3.00 -16.73
C GLN A 56 -51.75 -3.99 -17.91
N PRO A 57 -51.72 -5.32 -17.66
CA PRO A 57 -51.23 -6.35 -18.59
C PRO A 57 -52.33 -7.05 -19.41
N THR A 58 -51.94 -7.72 -20.50
CA THR A 58 -52.81 -8.68 -21.19
C THR A 58 -52.09 -9.97 -21.54
N SER A 59 -52.69 -11.07 -21.07
CA SER A 59 -52.47 -12.47 -21.40
C SER A 59 -52.79 -12.82 -22.87
N ASN A 60 -52.04 -13.73 -23.50
CA ASN A 60 -52.65 -14.91 -24.15
C ASN A 60 -51.65 -16.01 -24.55
N ARG A 61 -52.20 -17.23 -24.62
CA ARG A 61 -51.58 -18.56 -24.80
C ARG A 61 -51.21 -18.90 -26.27
N ASP A 62 -50.11 -19.68 -26.43
CA ASP A 62 -49.76 -20.83 -27.32
C ASP A 62 -50.63 -21.23 -28.55
N PRO A 63 -50.19 -22.16 -29.45
CA PRO A 63 -48.85 -22.52 -29.97
C PRO A 63 -48.86 -22.78 -31.51
N ILE A 64 -47.70 -22.89 -32.19
CA ILE A 64 -47.63 -23.58 -33.51
C ILE A 64 -46.42 -24.52 -33.56
N VAL A 65 -46.76 -25.78 -33.86
CA VAL A 65 -45.94 -26.96 -34.08
C VAL A 65 -45.43 -26.96 -35.52
N HIS A 66 -44.15 -27.29 -35.75
CA HIS A 66 -43.75 -27.96 -36.98
C HIS A 66 -42.76 -29.09 -36.70
N ASN A 67 -43.28 -30.30 -36.85
CA ASN A 67 -42.56 -31.55 -36.98
C ASN A 67 -42.02 -31.67 -38.42
N LEU A 68 -40.72 -31.94 -38.58
CA LEU A 68 -40.18 -32.64 -39.73
C LEU A 68 -39.20 -33.70 -39.23
N ASN A 69 -39.33 -34.88 -39.83
CA ASN A 69 -38.88 -36.16 -39.31
C ASN A 69 -37.72 -36.72 -40.17
N VAL A 70 -36.90 -37.59 -39.56
CA VAL A 70 -36.02 -38.67 -40.13
C VAL A 70 -34.59 -38.27 -40.59
N PRO A 71 -33.50 -39.12 -40.47
CA PRO A 71 -33.36 -40.49 -39.91
C PRO A 71 -32.23 -40.69 -38.86
N HIS A 72 -32.29 -41.83 -38.16
CA HIS A 72 -31.17 -42.48 -37.46
C HIS A 72 -30.03 -42.92 -38.40
N ARG A 73 -28.78 -42.55 -38.05
CA ARG A 73 -27.55 -43.33 -38.32
C ARG A 73 -26.57 -43.12 -37.17
N GLY A 74 -25.94 -44.20 -36.73
CA GLY A 74 -24.95 -44.19 -35.66
C GLY A 74 -23.58 -43.66 -36.08
N SER A 75 -22.63 -43.90 -35.17
CA SER A 75 -21.17 -43.66 -35.18
C SER A 75 -20.68 -42.31 -34.65
N ASP A 76 -19.97 -42.42 -33.53
CA ASP A 76 -18.68 -41.79 -33.24
C ASP A 76 -18.55 -40.27 -33.44
N TYR A 77 -18.71 -39.54 -32.34
CA TYR A 77 -18.00 -38.28 -32.17
C TYR A 77 -17.35 -38.21 -30.79
N ALA A 78 -16.03 -38.38 -30.85
CA ALA A 78 -15.01 -38.14 -29.86
C ALA A 78 -15.41 -37.15 -28.75
N SER A 79 -15.25 -37.62 -27.51
CA SER A 79 -14.94 -36.77 -26.37
C SER A 79 -13.82 -35.81 -26.79
N ALA A 80 -14.15 -34.53 -26.91
CA ALA A 80 -13.15 -33.47 -26.97
C ALA A 80 -12.42 -33.50 -25.64
N ALA A 81 -11.27 -34.19 -25.61
CA ALA A 81 -10.35 -34.13 -24.49
C ALA A 81 -10.06 -32.66 -24.21
N ALA A 82 -10.49 -32.18 -23.05
CA ALA A 82 -10.08 -30.87 -22.55
C ALA A 82 -8.55 -30.83 -22.61
N SER A 83 -7.99 -29.93 -23.42
CA SER A 83 -6.54 -29.73 -23.47
C SER A 83 -6.11 -29.27 -22.08
N GLN A 84 -5.61 -30.18 -21.24
CA GLN A 84 -4.95 -29.83 -20.00
C GLN A 84 -3.82 -28.88 -20.35
N THR A 85 -3.98 -27.62 -19.95
CA THR A 85 -2.94 -26.61 -20.17
C THR A 85 -1.76 -27.01 -19.28
N THR A 86 -0.68 -27.50 -19.88
CA THR A 86 0.48 -27.94 -19.10
C THR A 86 1.22 -26.71 -18.57
N TYR A 87 1.08 -26.45 -17.27
CA TYR A 87 1.85 -25.42 -16.58
C TYR A 87 3.30 -25.87 -16.39
N SER A 88 4.24 -24.96 -16.62
CA SER A 88 5.67 -25.17 -16.41
C SER A 88 6.24 -23.99 -15.65
N ARG A 89 7.26 -24.23 -14.83
CA ARG A 89 8.03 -23.19 -14.13
C ARG A 89 8.62 -22.13 -15.06
N GLU A 90 8.86 -22.47 -16.32
CA GLU A 90 9.32 -21.52 -17.35
C GLU A 90 8.21 -20.55 -17.82
N HIS A 91 6.95 -20.87 -17.57
CA HIS A 91 5.81 -20.02 -17.94
C HIS A 91 5.49 -18.98 -16.87
N VAL A 92 6.06 -19.09 -15.65
CA VAL A 92 5.87 -18.09 -14.59
C VAL A 92 6.54 -16.78 -14.98
N ARG A 93 5.75 -15.69 -15.04
CA ARG A 93 6.23 -14.36 -15.45
C ARG A 93 6.22 -13.33 -14.33
N VAL A 94 5.44 -13.56 -13.27
CA VAL A 94 5.31 -12.64 -12.14
C VAL A 94 5.48 -13.39 -10.84
N ALA A 95 6.35 -12.89 -9.98
CA ALA A 95 6.40 -13.29 -8.57
C ALA A 95 5.72 -12.23 -7.71
N ILE A 96 4.91 -12.64 -6.74
CA ILE A 96 4.28 -11.76 -5.76
C ILE A 96 4.78 -12.20 -4.39
N CYS A 97 5.54 -11.35 -3.70
CA CYS A 97 6.12 -11.64 -2.40
C CYS A 97 5.30 -10.98 -1.28
N CYS A 98 4.90 -11.76 -0.28
CA CYS A 98 4.19 -11.30 0.90
C CYS A 98 4.95 -11.69 2.17
N ALA A 99 5.04 -10.78 3.13
CA ALA A 99 5.78 -10.97 4.38
C ALA A 99 4.94 -11.59 5.49
N LEU A 100 3.63 -11.34 5.46
CA LEU A 100 2.68 -11.76 6.48
C LEU A 100 1.59 -12.67 5.88
N PRO A 101 1.06 -13.64 6.65
CA PRO A 101 -0.04 -14.49 6.19
C PRO A 101 -1.25 -13.69 5.71
N LEU A 102 -1.65 -12.63 6.42
CA LEU A 102 -2.79 -11.78 6.03
C LEU A 102 -2.59 -11.08 4.67
N GLU A 103 -1.33 -10.84 4.27
CA GLU A 103 -1.00 -10.24 2.98
C GLU A 103 -1.11 -11.29 1.88
N ALA A 104 -0.62 -12.50 2.15
CA ALA A 104 -0.73 -13.64 1.26
C ALA A 104 -2.20 -14.04 1.03
N ASP A 105 -3.01 -14.11 2.09
CA ASP A 105 -4.46 -14.36 2.02
C ASP A 105 -5.15 -13.34 1.10
N ALA A 106 -4.79 -12.06 1.24
CA ALA A 106 -5.33 -11.00 0.41
C ALA A 106 -4.93 -11.12 -1.07
N VAL A 107 -3.69 -11.52 -1.35
CA VAL A 107 -3.21 -11.77 -2.72
C VAL A 107 -3.88 -13.00 -3.33
N GLN A 108 -4.01 -14.08 -2.58
CA GLN A 108 -4.68 -15.29 -3.05
C GLN A 108 -6.15 -15.02 -3.37
N ALA A 109 -6.83 -14.20 -2.57
CA ALA A 109 -8.23 -13.79 -2.80
C ALA A 109 -8.44 -12.98 -4.11
N VAL A 110 -7.37 -12.48 -4.74
CA VAL A 110 -7.47 -11.78 -6.04
C VAL A 110 -7.04 -12.64 -7.23
N PHE A 111 -6.62 -13.89 -7.03
CA PHE A 111 -6.38 -14.79 -8.15
C PHE A 111 -7.66 -14.98 -8.97
N ASP A 112 -7.54 -14.94 -10.31
CA ASP A 112 -8.64 -15.34 -11.19
C ASP A 112 -8.79 -16.86 -11.19
N THR A 113 -7.69 -17.58 -10.97
CA THR A 113 -7.66 -19.05 -10.80
C THR A 113 -6.52 -19.40 -9.85
N CYS A 114 -6.84 -20.12 -8.78
CA CYS A 114 -5.84 -20.78 -7.93
C CYS A 114 -5.50 -22.13 -8.57
N LEU A 115 -4.22 -22.47 -8.60
CA LEU A 115 -3.76 -23.75 -9.14
C LEU A 115 -3.22 -24.59 -7.98
N ASP A 116 -3.81 -25.77 -7.79
CA ASP A 116 -3.48 -26.69 -6.71
C ASP A 116 -2.79 -27.97 -7.22
N ASP A 117 -2.71 -28.99 -6.38
CA ASP A 117 -2.04 -30.26 -6.70
C ASP A 117 -2.73 -31.05 -7.82
N ASP A 118 -4.01 -30.81 -8.09
CA ASP A 118 -4.73 -31.42 -9.20
C ASP A 118 -4.40 -30.73 -10.54
N ASP A 119 -3.98 -29.46 -10.50
CA ASP A 119 -3.61 -28.67 -11.68
C ASP A 119 -2.12 -28.79 -12.05
N LEU A 120 -1.24 -28.94 -11.06
CA LEU A 120 0.21 -28.98 -11.27
C LEU A 120 0.95 -29.77 -10.19
N ASP A 121 2.04 -30.42 -10.61
CA ASP A 121 2.98 -31.08 -9.70
C ASP A 121 3.89 -30.02 -9.07
N GLN A 122 3.51 -29.53 -7.89
CA GLN A 122 4.20 -28.45 -7.18
C GLN A 122 5.68 -28.78 -6.89
N ASP A 123 6.00 -30.05 -6.65
CA ASP A 123 7.37 -30.48 -6.39
C ASP A 123 8.26 -30.39 -7.63
N LYS A 124 7.68 -30.55 -8.83
CA LYS A 124 8.39 -30.32 -10.11
C LYS A 124 8.50 -28.84 -10.49
N MET A 125 7.71 -27.97 -9.89
CA MET A 125 7.71 -26.53 -10.23
C MET A 125 8.92 -25.77 -9.67
N ARG A 126 9.51 -26.24 -8.57
CA ARG A 126 10.65 -25.58 -7.92
C ARG A 126 11.94 -26.35 -8.10
N SER A 127 13.09 -25.68 -7.93
CA SER A 127 14.37 -26.37 -7.88
C SER A 127 14.52 -27.15 -6.57
N SER A 128 15.30 -28.22 -6.56
CA SER A 128 15.47 -29.09 -5.37
C SER A 128 16.11 -28.38 -4.18
N SER A 129 16.86 -27.30 -4.41
CA SER A 129 17.48 -26.47 -3.37
C SER A 129 16.60 -25.31 -2.91
N ASP A 130 15.46 -25.09 -3.57
CA ASP A 130 14.52 -24.04 -3.20
C ASP A 130 13.61 -24.50 -2.06
N THR A 131 13.76 -23.83 -0.92
CA THR A 131 13.00 -24.08 0.31
C THR A 131 11.88 -23.08 0.54
N ASN A 132 11.60 -22.19 -0.40
CA ASN A 132 10.48 -21.27 -0.30
C ASN A 132 9.16 -22.05 -0.43
N SER A 133 8.10 -21.49 0.15
CA SER A 133 6.73 -21.98 -0.01
C SER A 133 5.97 -21.08 -0.97
N TYR A 134 5.18 -21.70 -1.85
CA TYR A 134 4.52 -21.00 -2.95
C TYR A 134 3.04 -21.39 -3.05
N ASN A 135 2.23 -20.47 -3.54
CA ASN A 135 0.99 -20.80 -4.22
C ASN A 135 1.08 -20.36 -5.68
N PHE A 136 0.39 -21.07 -6.56
CA PHE A 136 0.38 -20.80 -7.99
C PHE A 136 -1.01 -20.30 -8.40
N GLY A 137 -1.05 -19.40 -9.39
CA GLY A 137 -2.32 -18.95 -9.90
C GLY A 137 -2.22 -17.98 -11.06
N ILE A 138 -3.39 -17.67 -11.62
CA ILE A 138 -3.54 -16.76 -12.74
C ILE A 138 -4.07 -15.41 -12.26
N ILE A 139 -3.42 -14.32 -12.68
CA ILE A 139 -3.96 -12.96 -12.57
C ILE A 139 -3.95 -12.32 -13.95
N GLY A 140 -5.14 -12.09 -14.50
CA GLY A 140 -5.35 -11.67 -15.87
C GLY A 140 -4.78 -12.70 -16.84
N ARG A 141 -3.66 -12.35 -17.47
CA ARG A 141 -2.93 -13.20 -18.42
C ARG A 141 -1.62 -13.75 -17.86
N HIS A 142 -1.29 -13.41 -16.63
CA HIS A 142 -0.01 -13.72 -16.04
C HIS A 142 -0.12 -15.00 -15.23
N PHE A 143 0.72 -15.98 -15.57
CA PHE A 143 0.97 -17.09 -14.66
C PHE A 143 1.89 -16.60 -13.55
N THR A 144 1.36 -16.61 -12.33
CA THR A 144 1.95 -15.97 -11.15
C THR A 144 2.31 -16.99 -10.09
N VAL A 145 3.36 -16.68 -9.34
CA VAL A 145 3.70 -17.38 -8.10
C VAL A 145 3.56 -16.40 -6.94
N LEU A 146 2.77 -16.76 -5.93
CA LEU A 146 2.72 -16.10 -4.64
C LEU A 146 3.76 -16.75 -3.73
N VAL A 147 4.70 -15.96 -3.23
CA VAL A 147 5.79 -16.41 -2.39
C VAL A 147 5.52 -16.05 -0.93
N HIS A 148 5.51 -17.05 -0.08
CA HIS A 148 5.37 -16.90 1.37
C HIS A 148 6.73 -16.72 2.00
N MET A 149 6.99 -15.52 2.52
CA MET A 149 8.26 -15.25 3.19
C MET A 149 8.26 -15.85 4.60
N PRO A 150 9.41 -16.38 5.09
CA PRO A 150 9.51 -16.95 6.44
C PRO A 150 9.47 -15.88 7.56
N GLY A 151 9.55 -14.60 7.18
CA GLY A 151 9.44 -13.46 8.08
C GLY A 151 9.70 -12.14 7.33
N MET A 152 9.49 -11.03 8.04
CA MET A 152 9.73 -9.67 7.54
C MET A 152 11.23 -9.34 7.42
N GLY A 153 11.52 -8.24 6.71
CA GLY A 153 12.87 -7.67 6.62
C GLY A 153 13.65 -8.04 5.36
N ARG A 154 14.71 -7.27 5.08
CA ARG A 154 15.49 -7.34 3.84
C ARG A 154 16.19 -8.68 3.65
N THR A 155 16.77 -9.24 4.71
CA THR A 155 17.47 -10.53 4.66
C THR A 155 16.56 -11.66 4.18
N ASN A 156 15.35 -11.74 4.73
CA ASN A 156 14.36 -12.73 4.29
C ASN A 156 13.93 -12.46 2.84
N GLY A 157 13.73 -11.18 2.48
CA GLY A 157 13.43 -10.78 1.10
C GLY A 157 14.48 -11.26 0.09
N ALA A 158 15.76 -11.04 0.37
CA ALA A 158 16.87 -11.43 -0.49
C ALA A 158 17.01 -12.95 -0.67
N ILE A 159 16.89 -13.71 0.44
CA ILE A 159 16.96 -15.19 0.41
C ILE A 159 15.83 -15.75 -0.44
N VAL A 160 14.60 -15.28 -0.20
CA VAL A 160 13.42 -15.71 -0.93
C VAL A 160 13.55 -15.36 -2.41
N ALA A 161 13.97 -14.13 -2.72
CA ALA A 161 14.10 -13.67 -4.09
C ALA A 161 15.14 -14.47 -4.89
N THR A 162 16.31 -14.74 -4.29
CA THR A 162 17.38 -15.53 -4.92
C THR A 162 16.91 -16.94 -5.27
N LYS A 163 16.24 -17.63 -4.33
CA LYS A 163 15.73 -18.98 -4.55
C LYS A 163 14.58 -19.01 -5.56
N CYS A 164 13.68 -18.03 -5.48
CA CYS A 164 12.59 -17.86 -6.44
C CYS A 164 13.12 -17.65 -7.86
N GLN A 165 14.16 -16.84 -8.04
CA GLN A 165 14.79 -16.62 -9.33
C GLN A 165 15.40 -17.91 -9.90
N ALA A 166 16.04 -18.71 -9.05
CA ALA A 166 16.59 -20.00 -9.44
C ALA A 166 15.51 -21.01 -9.84
N SER A 167 14.31 -20.94 -9.25
CA SER A 167 13.16 -21.78 -9.58
C SER A 167 12.37 -21.27 -10.79
N PHE A 168 12.30 -19.97 -11.04
CA PHE A 168 11.45 -19.42 -12.09
C PHE A 168 12.26 -18.47 -12.98
N PRO A 169 12.99 -19.00 -13.97
CA PRO A 169 14.00 -18.23 -14.70
C PRO A 169 13.42 -17.11 -15.59
N ASN A 170 12.12 -17.17 -15.88
CA ASN A 170 11.45 -16.26 -16.82
C ASN A 170 10.61 -15.17 -16.14
N ILE A 171 10.73 -14.98 -14.82
CA ILE A 171 10.10 -13.86 -14.11
C ILE A 171 10.56 -12.53 -14.75
N LYS A 172 9.60 -11.70 -15.13
CA LYS A 172 9.82 -10.35 -15.70
C LYS A 172 9.60 -9.24 -14.68
N LEU A 173 8.80 -9.52 -13.65
CA LEU A 173 8.48 -8.56 -12.59
C LEU A 173 8.24 -9.30 -11.27
N ALA A 174 8.88 -8.81 -10.21
CA ALA A 174 8.50 -9.14 -8.84
C ALA A 174 7.64 -8.02 -8.26
N LEU A 175 6.51 -8.36 -7.65
CA LEU A 175 5.70 -7.44 -6.86
C LEU A 175 5.93 -7.72 -5.39
N VAL A 176 6.15 -6.68 -4.60
CA VAL A 176 6.15 -6.78 -3.14
C VAL A 176 4.84 -6.19 -2.66
N VAL A 177 3.90 -7.08 -2.31
CA VAL A 177 2.52 -6.71 -1.99
C VAL A 177 2.29 -6.92 -0.50
N GLY A 178 1.62 -5.96 0.14
CA GLY A 178 1.39 -6.04 1.57
C GLY A 178 1.00 -4.71 2.21
N ILE A 179 1.33 -4.54 3.49
CA ILE A 179 1.02 -3.34 4.26
C ILE A 179 2.27 -2.49 4.54
N CYS A 180 2.06 -1.19 4.74
CA CYS A 180 3.13 -0.25 5.07
C CYS A 180 2.66 0.85 6.03
N GLY A 181 3.64 1.58 6.58
CA GLY A 181 3.38 2.87 7.21
C GLY A 181 3.38 4.00 6.18
N GLY A 182 2.42 4.91 6.24
CA GLY A 182 2.29 6.03 5.30
C GLY A 182 2.84 7.34 5.84
N LEU A 183 3.37 8.20 4.96
CA LEU A 183 3.60 9.61 5.28
C LEU A 183 2.26 10.35 5.14
N PRO A 184 1.72 10.97 6.19
CA PRO A 184 0.36 11.48 6.14
C PRO A 184 0.14 12.55 5.07
N PHE A 185 1.15 13.40 4.83
CA PHE A 185 1.11 14.45 3.81
C PHE A 185 2.42 14.47 3.03
N TYR A 186 2.33 14.65 1.71
CA TYR A 186 3.51 14.72 0.85
C TYR A 186 3.37 15.69 -0.32
N GLY A 187 4.51 16.09 -0.87
CA GLY A 187 4.58 17.02 -2.00
C GLY A 187 4.19 18.46 -1.64
N THR A 188 4.39 19.37 -2.59
CA THR A 188 4.12 20.81 -2.42
C THR A 188 2.63 21.11 -2.22
N GLU A 189 1.76 20.30 -2.81
CA GLU A 189 0.30 20.39 -2.68
C GLU A 189 -0.24 19.76 -1.38
N LYS A 190 0.63 19.23 -0.51
CA LYS A 190 0.26 18.52 0.73
C LYS A 190 -0.79 17.44 0.49
N LYS A 191 -0.53 16.55 -0.49
CA LYS A 191 -1.40 15.43 -0.81
C LYS A 191 -1.56 14.54 0.41
N GLU A 192 -2.81 14.22 0.71
CA GLU A 192 -3.21 13.50 1.92
C GLU A 192 -3.31 12.00 1.66
N ILE A 193 -2.54 11.19 2.41
CA ILE A 193 -2.62 9.72 2.41
C ILE A 193 -3.41 9.28 3.64
N ILE A 194 -4.55 8.63 3.47
CA ILE A 194 -5.44 8.11 4.52
C ILE A 194 -5.21 6.59 4.65
N LEU A 195 -5.48 6.03 5.83
CA LEU A 195 -5.40 4.59 6.05
C LEU A 195 -6.30 3.83 5.04
N GLY A 196 -5.75 2.74 4.51
CA GLY A 196 -6.34 1.95 3.43
C GLY A 196 -5.99 2.41 2.01
N ASP A 197 -5.43 3.62 1.83
CA ASP A 197 -4.84 4.01 0.54
C ASP A 197 -3.70 3.08 0.13
N VAL A 198 -3.37 3.07 -1.16
CA VAL A 198 -2.30 2.26 -1.72
C VAL A 198 -1.17 3.12 -2.25
N VAL A 199 0.06 2.76 -1.94
CA VAL A 199 1.28 3.33 -2.49
C VAL A 199 1.92 2.36 -3.48
N ILE A 200 2.14 2.83 -4.71
CA ILE A 200 2.92 2.15 -5.75
C ILE A 200 4.29 2.83 -5.84
N SER A 201 5.38 2.06 -5.70
CA SER A 201 6.71 2.63 -5.70
C SER A 201 7.16 3.13 -7.08
N GLU A 202 7.86 4.25 -7.10
CA GLU A 202 8.62 4.73 -8.26
C GLU A 202 10.13 4.57 -8.10
N GLY A 203 10.53 4.12 -6.92
CA GLY A 203 11.90 3.88 -6.48
C GLY A 203 11.92 3.61 -4.98
N LEU A 204 13.03 3.04 -4.52
CA LEU A 204 13.26 2.72 -3.10
C LEU A 204 14.29 3.68 -2.50
N TYR A 205 14.26 3.83 -1.18
CA TYR A 205 15.24 4.61 -0.41
C TYR A 205 15.65 3.85 0.85
N GLY A 206 16.91 3.46 0.95
CA GLY A 206 17.44 2.76 2.12
C GLY A 206 17.73 3.74 3.23
N TYR A 207 16.84 3.87 4.23
CA TYR A 207 16.96 4.94 5.23
C TYR A 207 17.75 4.54 6.49
N ASP A 208 18.08 3.26 6.64
CA ASP A 208 18.78 2.72 7.80
C ASP A 208 20.16 2.15 7.48
N PHE A 209 20.62 2.31 6.24
CA PHE A 209 21.95 1.94 5.80
C PHE A 209 22.85 3.18 5.78
N GLY A 210 23.83 3.24 6.69
CA GLY A 210 24.56 4.48 6.93
C GLY A 210 25.58 4.38 8.05
N SER A 211 26.13 5.54 8.44
CA SER A 211 27.12 5.68 9.50
C SER A 211 26.53 6.44 10.68
N ARG A 212 26.68 5.89 11.90
CA ARG A 212 26.27 6.55 13.15
C ARG A 212 27.44 7.34 13.73
N PHE A 213 27.25 8.65 13.84
CA PHE A 213 28.08 9.58 14.60
C PHE A 213 27.46 9.82 15.99
N PRO A 214 28.19 10.42 16.95
CA PRO A 214 27.66 10.69 18.30
C PRO A 214 26.38 11.54 18.32
N ASP A 215 26.24 12.44 17.35
CA ASP A 215 25.16 13.43 17.24
C ASP A 215 24.13 13.07 16.17
N GLU A 216 24.52 12.35 15.10
CA GLU A 216 23.62 12.05 14.00
C GLU A 216 23.85 10.69 13.33
N PHE A 217 22.88 10.26 12.54
CA PHE A 217 23.04 9.14 11.61
C PHE A 217 23.01 9.68 10.20
N VAL A 218 24.04 9.39 9.42
CA VAL A 218 24.15 9.81 8.03
C VAL A 218 23.88 8.60 7.15
N VAL A 219 22.80 8.69 6.36
CA VAL A 219 22.43 7.67 5.38
C VAL A 219 23.48 7.64 4.27
N LYS A 220 23.89 6.44 3.87
CA LYS A 220 24.72 6.22 2.69
C LYS A 220 23.82 6.23 1.45
N ASN A 221 24.04 7.19 0.58
CA ASN A 221 23.23 7.42 -0.62
C ASN A 221 24.10 7.73 -1.85
N SER A 222 25.33 7.19 -1.88
CA SER A 222 26.19 7.29 -3.05
C SER A 222 25.59 6.51 -4.23
N ALA A 223 26.12 6.68 -5.44
CA ALA A 223 25.59 6.00 -6.62
C ALA A 223 25.55 4.46 -6.47
N ASP A 224 26.47 3.90 -5.68
CA ASP A 224 26.55 2.46 -5.40
C ASP A 224 25.56 2.00 -4.31
N ASP A 225 25.05 2.92 -3.49
CA ASP A 225 24.12 2.64 -2.38
C ASP A 225 22.65 2.90 -2.76
N VAL A 226 22.40 3.54 -3.91
CA VAL A 226 21.05 3.85 -4.40
C VAL A 226 20.51 2.68 -5.21
N PHE A 227 19.33 2.20 -4.82
CA PHE A 227 18.61 1.19 -5.58
C PHE A 227 18.42 1.63 -7.03
N ALA A 228 18.71 0.72 -7.96
CA ALA A 228 18.50 0.97 -9.38
C ALA A 228 17.05 1.40 -9.65
N ARG A 229 16.81 2.08 -10.77
CA ARG A 229 15.43 2.41 -11.16
C ARG A 229 14.76 1.15 -11.73
N PRO A 230 13.42 1.05 -11.65
CA PRO A 230 12.70 -0.02 -12.34
C PRO A 230 13.04 -0.06 -13.84
N SER A 231 12.88 -1.23 -14.46
CA SER A 231 13.16 -1.41 -15.88
C SER A 231 12.42 -0.37 -16.76
N PRO A 232 12.94 -0.02 -17.95
CA PRO A 232 12.28 0.94 -18.84
C PRO A 232 10.82 0.59 -19.14
N GLN A 233 10.51 -0.71 -19.27
CA GLN A 233 9.14 -1.21 -19.47
C GLN A 233 8.23 -0.87 -18.28
N VAL A 234 8.66 -1.19 -17.05
CA VAL A 234 7.90 -0.89 -15.82
C VAL A 234 7.72 0.62 -15.67
N ARG A 235 8.77 1.42 -15.91
CA ARG A 235 8.67 2.89 -15.83
C ARG A 235 7.68 3.46 -16.85
N SER A 236 7.62 2.90 -18.07
CA SER A 236 6.64 3.31 -19.08
C SER A 236 5.20 3.00 -18.62
N ILE A 237 4.98 1.82 -18.03
CA ILE A 237 3.68 1.44 -17.45
C ILE A 237 3.28 2.40 -16.33
N LEU A 238 4.18 2.70 -15.39
CA LEU A 238 3.92 3.67 -14.31
C LEU A 238 3.56 5.05 -14.86
N ARG A 239 4.25 5.52 -15.91
CA ARG A 239 3.91 6.79 -16.59
C ARG A 239 2.54 6.75 -17.24
N LYS A 240 2.18 5.65 -17.92
CA LYS A 240 0.82 5.44 -18.47
C LYS A 240 -0.21 5.51 -17.34
N LEU A 241 -0.03 4.78 -16.24
CA LEU A 241 -0.96 4.71 -15.11
C LEU A 241 -1.13 6.04 -14.38
N LYS A 242 -0.17 6.97 -14.49
CA LYS A 242 -0.28 8.34 -13.96
C LYS A 242 -1.11 9.28 -14.83
N SER A 243 -1.36 8.95 -16.10
CA SER A 243 -2.25 9.76 -16.93
C SER A 243 -3.69 9.73 -16.39
N ARG A 244 -4.41 10.85 -16.49
CA ARG A 244 -5.74 11.02 -15.87
C ARG A 244 -6.71 9.87 -16.13
N HIS A 245 -6.80 9.41 -17.37
CA HIS A 245 -7.71 8.32 -17.75
C HIS A 245 -7.30 6.99 -17.11
N ASN A 246 -6.04 6.59 -17.24
CA ASN A 246 -5.55 5.31 -16.73
C ASN A 246 -5.49 5.29 -15.19
N HIS A 247 -5.18 6.41 -14.55
CA HIS A 247 -5.20 6.55 -13.09
C HIS A 247 -6.60 6.31 -12.54
N ARG A 248 -7.61 6.95 -13.14
CA ARG A 248 -9.02 6.74 -12.79
C ARG A 248 -9.44 5.29 -13.02
N LYS A 249 -9.03 4.68 -14.15
CA LYS A 249 -9.34 3.27 -14.45
C LYS A 249 -8.73 2.34 -13.40
N LEU A 250 -7.47 2.56 -13.03
CA LEU A 250 -6.78 1.79 -11.99
C LEU A 250 -7.52 1.91 -10.65
N GLN A 251 -7.88 3.13 -10.22
CA GLN A 251 -8.64 3.34 -8.98
C GLN A 251 -10.00 2.61 -8.98
N LEU A 252 -10.75 2.69 -10.09
CA LEU A 252 -12.05 2.03 -10.21
C LEU A 252 -11.91 0.51 -10.16
N LYS A 253 -10.91 -0.06 -10.85
CA LYS A 253 -10.64 -1.51 -10.84
C LYS A 253 -10.16 -1.99 -9.48
N THR A 254 -9.29 -1.24 -8.81
CA THR A 254 -8.89 -1.53 -7.42
C THR A 254 -10.11 -1.57 -6.50
N HIS A 255 -11.01 -0.60 -6.59
CA HIS A 255 -12.23 -0.60 -5.78
C HIS A 255 -13.17 -1.77 -6.13
N GLU A 256 -13.27 -2.14 -7.40
CA GLU A 256 -14.04 -3.30 -7.85
C GLU A 256 -13.51 -4.61 -7.25
N TYR A 257 -12.21 -4.86 -7.35
CA TYR A 257 -11.58 -6.07 -6.80
C TYR A 257 -11.60 -6.10 -5.28
N LEU A 258 -11.43 -4.95 -4.61
CA LEU A 258 -11.59 -4.86 -3.16
C LEU A 258 -13.00 -5.30 -2.72
N ARG A 259 -14.05 -4.87 -3.43
CA ARG A 259 -15.41 -5.32 -3.13
C ARG A 259 -15.63 -6.80 -3.41
N GLN A 260 -14.89 -7.42 -4.32
CA GLN A 260 -14.93 -8.87 -4.53
C GLN A 260 -14.32 -9.61 -3.34
N ILE A 261 -13.16 -9.17 -2.87
CA ILE A 261 -12.52 -9.72 -1.66
C ILE A 261 -13.45 -9.60 -0.44
N GLN A 262 -14.13 -8.46 -0.29
CA GLN A 262 -15.05 -8.20 0.84
C GLN A 262 -16.38 -8.97 0.78
N ARG A 263 -16.71 -9.62 -0.35
CA ARG A 263 -17.92 -10.46 -0.45
C ARG A 263 -17.71 -11.84 0.13
N ASP A 264 -16.47 -12.28 0.25
CA ASP A 264 -16.13 -13.53 0.90
C ASP A 264 -16.42 -13.41 2.41
N PRO A 265 -17.37 -14.18 2.97
CA PRO A 265 -17.71 -14.12 4.39
C PRO A 265 -16.55 -14.49 5.32
N GLU A 266 -15.57 -15.27 4.84
CA GLU A 266 -14.41 -15.70 5.61
C GLU A 266 -13.32 -14.61 5.65
N ASN A 267 -13.42 -13.59 4.79
CA ASN A 267 -12.41 -12.55 4.69
C ASN A 267 -12.55 -11.45 5.77
N ARG A 268 -11.41 -10.98 6.28
CA ARG A 268 -11.34 -9.97 7.35
C ARG A 268 -11.15 -8.53 6.86
N ALA A 269 -11.20 -8.28 5.55
CA ALA A 269 -10.94 -6.99 4.91
C ALA A 269 -12.10 -5.98 5.01
N HIS A 270 -12.82 -5.96 6.11
CA HIS A 270 -13.88 -4.98 6.34
C HIS A 270 -13.28 -3.59 6.52
N TYR A 271 -13.88 -2.58 5.91
CA TYR A 271 -13.43 -1.19 6.09
C TYR A 271 -13.65 -0.76 7.55
N PRO A 272 -12.61 -0.37 8.30
CA PRO A 272 -12.75 -0.02 9.72
C PRO A 272 -13.60 1.24 9.96
N GLY A 273 -13.74 2.11 8.95
CA GLY A 273 -14.48 3.36 9.03
C GLY A 273 -13.57 4.57 9.24
N ALA A 274 -13.95 5.73 8.68
CA ALA A 274 -13.14 6.94 8.71
C ALA A 274 -12.84 7.47 10.13
N LYS A 275 -13.71 7.19 11.12
CA LYS A 275 -13.47 7.57 12.52
C LYS A 275 -12.30 6.80 13.17
N GLU A 276 -11.95 5.64 12.60
CA GLU A 276 -10.82 4.82 13.04
C GLU A 276 -9.51 5.25 12.38
N ASP A 277 -9.53 6.28 11.52
CA ASP A 277 -8.33 6.93 11.02
C ASP A 277 -7.95 8.10 11.94
N GLN A 278 -7.05 7.82 12.88
CA GLN A 278 -6.62 8.78 13.89
C GLN A 278 -5.14 9.10 13.71
N LEU A 279 -4.86 10.30 13.20
CA LEU A 279 -3.51 10.83 13.08
C LEU A 279 -3.26 11.87 14.17
N PHE A 280 -2.35 11.56 15.10
CA PHE A 280 -1.85 12.53 16.06
C PHE A 280 -0.68 13.32 15.47
N ALA A 281 -0.43 14.53 16.00
CA ALA A 281 0.75 15.30 15.64
C ALA A 281 2.04 14.48 15.82
N GLY A 282 2.99 14.57 14.89
CA GLY A 282 4.22 13.75 14.92
C GLY A 282 5.08 13.93 16.18
N THR A 283 4.94 15.08 16.84
CA THR A 283 5.59 15.44 18.11
C THR A 283 4.82 14.98 19.35
N TYR A 284 3.58 14.50 19.19
CA TYR A 284 2.76 14.05 20.31
C TYR A 284 3.26 12.69 20.81
N ALA A 285 3.66 12.61 22.07
CA ALA A 285 4.23 11.41 22.65
C ALA A 285 3.14 10.43 23.09
N HIS A 286 3.17 9.18 22.64
CA HIS A 286 2.24 8.12 23.05
C HIS A 286 2.60 7.54 24.42
N MET A 287 1.99 8.02 25.50
CA MET A 287 2.41 7.71 26.88
C MET A 287 1.28 7.81 27.93
N HIS A 288 1.50 7.22 29.12
CA HIS A 288 0.63 7.40 30.29
C HIS A 288 0.47 8.88 30.65
N ARG A 289 -0.76 9.32 30.92
CA ARG A 289 -1.10 10.72 31.12
C ARG A 289 -1.30 11.12 32.57
N SER A 290 -1.72 10.20 33.42
CA SER A 290 -2.00 10.58 34.81
C SER A 290 -0.70 10.68 35.62
N PRO A 291 -0.49 11.79 36.36
CA PRO A 291 0.61 11.89 37.30
C PRO A 291 0.57 10.74 38.31
N GLY A 292 1.68 10.02 38.47
CA GLY A 292 1.80 8.92 39.44
C GLY A 292 1.43 7.52 38.93
N GLU A 293 0.81 7.38 37.75
CA GLU A 293 0.52 6.06 37.15
C GLU A 293 1.77 5.32 36.67
N CYS A 294 2.84 6.05 36.35
CA CYS A 294 4.05 5.44 35.82
C CYS A 294 5.31 6.25 36.19
N ASN A 295 6.21 5.64 36.95
CA ASN A 295 7.51 6.22 37.29
C ASN A 295 8.56 6.10 36.16
N LYS A 296 8.25 5.37 35.09
CA LYS A 296 9.14 5.16 33.94
C LYS A 296 8.89 6.16 32.81
N CYS A 297 7.67 6.66 32.71
CA CYS A 297 7.34 7.72 31.77
C CYS A 297 7.82 9.07 32.34
N SER A 298 8.47 9.91 31.54
CA SER A 298 8.79 11.29 31.94
C SER A 298 7.63 12.24 31.66
N ASP A 299 7.73 13.51 32.04
CA ASP A 299 6.73 14.51 31.67
C ASP A 299 6.62 14.65 30.12
N ALA A 300 5.39 14.75 29.63
CA ALA A 300 5.07 14.98 28.21
C ALA A 300 5.64 16.30 27.67
N ASN A 301 5.92 17.27 28.56
CA ASN A 301 6.51 18.57 28.21
C ASN A 301 8.03 18.53 27.99
N THR A 302 8.68 17.37 28.16
CA THR A 302 10.11 17.23 27.87
C THR A 302 10.37 17.13 26.36
N ILE A 303 11.52 17.63 25.91
CA ILE A 303 11.90 17.64 24.48
C ILE A 303 11.95 16.21 23.88
N ALA A 304 12.31 15.22 24.71
CA ALA A 304 12.36 13.82 24.34
C ALA A 304 11.78 12.96 25.47
N PRO A 305 10.45 12.78 25.51
CA PRO A 305 9.83 12.09 26.62
C PRO A 305 10.23 10.61 26.63
N ARG A 306 10.66 10.14 27.80
CA ARG A 306 10.83 8.71 28.06
C ARG A 306 9.45 8.09 28.14
N VAL A 307 9.24 7.06 27.32
CA VAL A 307 8.00 6.27 27.29
C VAL A 307 8.35 4.82 27.65
N CYS A 308 7.65 4.26 28.63
CA CYS A 308 7.86 2.87 29.05
C CYS A 308 7.35 1.87 27.99
N LEU A 309 7.79 0.60 28.09
CA LEU A 309 7.42 -0.43 27.11
C LEU A 309 5.91 -0.74 27.08
N GLU A 310 5.26 -0.67 28.24
CA GLU A 310 3.81 -0.86 28.38
C GLU A 310 3.05 0.18 27.58
N ALA A 311 3.35 1.47 27.79
CA ALA A 311 2.74 2.54 27.01
C ALA A 311 3.03 2.40 25.50
N ARG A 312 4.28 2.07 25.12
CA ARG A 312 4.64 1.84 23.70
C ARG A 312 3.85 0.71 23.02
N SER A 313 3.28 -0.19 23.81
CA SER A 313 2.51 -1.35 23.32
C SER A 313 1.00 -1.19 23.55
N SER A 314 0.59 -0.12 24.25
CA SER A 314 -0.80 0.17 24.58
C SER A 314 -1.50 0.92 23.46
N THR A 315 -2.84 0.94 23.48
CA THR A 315 -3.65 1.66 22.50
C THR A 315 -3.84 3.12 22.91
N CYS A 316 -4.20 3.98 21.96
CA CYS A 316 -4.52 5.39 22.25
C CYS A 316 -5.68 5.51 23.25
N GLY A 317 -6.68 4.63 23.17
CA GLY A 317 -7.81 4.60 24.11
C GLY A 317 -7.38 4.28 25.54
N ASN A 318 -6.51 3.27 25.73
CA ASN A 318 -6.03 2.90 27.06
C ASN A 318 -5.12 3.97 27.69
N LEU A 319 -4.37 4.71 26.87
CA LEU A 319 -3.53 5.82 27.35
C LEU A 319 -4.27 7.15 27.43
N ALA A 320 -5.56 7.18 27.06
CA ALA A 320 -6.35 8.40 26.94
C ALA A 320 -5.61 9.51 26.15
N CYS A 321 -5.15 9.18 24.94
CA CYS A 321 -4.56 10.17 24.05
C CYS A 321 -5.56 11.30 23.77
N ASP A 322 -5.05 12.53 23.78
CA ASP A 322 -5.80 13.76 23.70
C ASP A 322 -6.25 14.01 22.27
N ASN A 323 -7.56 13.96 22.04
CA ASN A 323 -8.16 14.20 20.74
C ASN A 323 -7.91 15.63 20.22
N ALA A 324 -7.58 16.60 21.09
CA ALA A 324 -7.16 17.94 20.65
C ALA A 324 -5.84 17.93 19.87
N MET A 325 -5.05 16.85 19.99
CA MET A 325 -3.79 16.66 19.28
C MET A 325 -3.95 15.90 17.95
N LEU A 326 -5.18 15.56 17.56
CA LEU A 326 -5.48 15.02 16.24
C LEU A 326 -5.25 16.08 15.15
N VAL A 327 -4.58 15.67 14.09
CA VAL A 327 -4.32 16.53 12.94
C VAL A 327 -5.60 16.63 12.11
N THR A 328 -5.95 17.85 11.67
CA THR A 328 -7.09 18.08 10.77
C THR A 328 -6.77 17.62 9.35
N ARG A 329 -7.75 16.96 8.72
CA ARG A 329 -7.55 16.14 7.52
C ARG A 329 -8.68 16.39 6.52
N SER A 330 -8.43 17.25 5.53
CA SER A 330 -9.46 17.74 4.61
C SER A 330 -10.14 16.61 3.83
N ARG A 331 -9.36 15.64 3.32
CA ARG A 331 -9.90 14.51 2.57
C ARG A 331 -10.64 13.54 3.51
N LEU A 332 -10.12 13.30 4.71
CA LEU A 332 -10.81 12.47 5.70
C LEU A 332 -12.15 13.06 6.12
N ASN A 333 -12.23 14.38 6.31
CA ASN A 333 -13.47 15.07 6.66
C ASN A 333 -14.56 14.87 5.59
N VAL A 334 -14.21 14.93 4.30
CA VAL A 334 -15.16 14.62 3.22
C VAL A 334 -15.69 13.19 3.32
N ILE A 335 -14.84 12.21 3.67
CA ILE A 335 -15.26 10.82 3.86
C ILE A 335 -16.14 10.66 5.12
N LEU A 336 -15.86 11.42 6.18
CA LEU A 336 -16.69 11.43 7.39
C LEU A 336 -18.10 11.95 7.11
N ASP A 337 -18.21 12.99 6.27
CA ASP A 337 -19.50 13.56 5.85
C ASP A 337 -20.23 12.66 4.83
N HIS A 338 -19.48 11.93 4.00
CA HIS A 338 -20.02 11.06 2.95
C HIS A 338 -19.40 9.63 2.98
N PRO A 339 -19.71 8.80 3.99
CA PRO A 339 -19.06 7.48 4.15
C PRO A 339 -19.26 6.52 2.98
N ALA A 340 -20.37 6.64 2.25
CA ALA A 340 -20.66 5.82 1.06
C ALA A 340 -19.68 6.06 -0.10
N GLU A 341 -18.96 7.19 -0.09
CA GLU A 341 -17.96 7.54 -1.09
C GLU A 341 -16.53 7.13 -0.68
N ALA A 342 -16.37 6.47 0.47
CA ALA A 342 -15.08 5.99 0.94
C ALA A 342 -14.45 5.03 -0.08
N ARG A 343 -13.35 5.48 -0.72
CA ARG A 343 -12.58 4.69 -1.67
C ARG A 343 -11.09 4.90 -1.41
N PRO A 344 -10.29 3.81 -1.43
CA PRO A 344 -8.85 3.94 -1.32
C PRO A 344 -8.31 4.69 -2.54
N MET A 345 -7.43 5.65 -2.30
CA MET A 345 -6.69 6.34 -3.35
C MET A 345 -5.37 5.62 -3.64
N ILE A 346 -4.84 5.87 -4.84
CA ILE A 346 -3.58 5.28 -5.31
C ILE A 346 -2.57 6.39 -5.49
N HIS A 347 -1.48 6.29 -4.74
CA HIS A 347 -0.39 7.24 -4.68
C HIS A 347 0.85 6.62 -5.32
N PHE A 348 1.59 7.44 -6.08
CA PHE A 348 2.86 7.04 -6.68
C PHE A 348 3.96 7.86 -6.05
N GLY A 349 5.01 7.21 -5.55
CA GLY A 349 6.13 7.91 -4.94
C GLY A 349 7.26 6.98 -4.53
N LYS A 350 8.30 7.56 -3.94
CA LYS A 350 9.42 6.79 -3.39
C LYS A 350 8.98 6.10 -2.11
N VAL A 351 9.47 4.89 -1.86
CA VAL A 351 9.20 4.15 -0.62
C VAL A 351 10.51 4.00 0.16
N ALA A 352 10.48 4.34 1.44
CA ALA A 352 11.59 4.15 2.35
C ALA A 352 11.61 2.69 2.83
N CYS A 353 12.75 2.03 2.68
CA CYS A 353 12.96 0.62 2.95
C CYS A 353 14.05 0.46 4.03
N GLY A 354 13.81 -0.39 5.02
CA GLY A 354 14.79 -0.68 6.08
C GLY A 354 14.30 -1.79 7.00
N ASP A 355 15.19 -2.33 7.83
CA ASP A 355 14.87 -3.38 8.81
C ASP A 355 14.30 -2.81 10.12
N GLN A 356 14.28 -1.48 10.27
CA GLN A 356 13.66 -0.82 11.40
C GLN A 356 12.15 -0.64 11.18
N VAL A 357 11.34 -0.93 12.19
CA VAL A 357 9.93 -0.51 12.18
C VAL A 357 9.86 0.95 12.60
N MET A 358 9.53 1.85 11.67
CA MET A 358 9.37 3.27 11.97
C MET A 358 8.18 3.48 12.93
N LYS A 359 8.50 3.98 14.13
CA LYS A 359 7.54 4.27 15.22
C LYS A 359 7.68 5.69 15.77
N SER A 360 8.24 6.61 14.99
CA SER A 360 8.46 7.99 15.41
C SER A 360 7.98 8.94 14.32
N GLY A 361 6.91 9.69 14.61
CA GLY A 361 6.34 10.62 13.65
C GLY A 361 7.33 11.70 13.21
N ASN A 362 8.13 12.23 14.14
CA ASN A 362 9.20 13.19 13.82
C ASN A 362 10.25 12.63 12.85
N HIS A 363 10.75 11.41 13.10
CA HIS A 363 11.76 10.80 12.21
C HIS A 363 11.16 10.43 10.85
N ARG A 364 9.92 9.91 10.84
CA ARG A 364 9.16 9.69 9.60
C ARG A 364 9.06 10.96 8.77
N ASP A 365 8.66 12.07 9.38
CA ASP A 365 8.49 13.35 8.67
C ASP A 365 9.83 13.88 8.16
N ALA A 366 10.91 13.76 8.95
CA ALA A 366 12.27 14.13 8.53
C ALA A 366 12.75 13.29 7.33
N ILE A 367 12.60 11.96 7.38
CA ILE A 367 12.98 11.07 6.27
C ILE A 367 12.12 11.36 5.03
N GLY A 368 10.82 11.59 5.21
CA GLY A 368 9.92 11.96 4.11
C GLY A 368 10.35 13.26 3.43
N HIS A 369 10.74 14.28 4.21
CA HIS A 369 11.23 15.56 3.72
C HIS A 369 12.58 15.43 2.99
N GLU A 370 13.55 14.71 3.57
CA GLU A 370 14.89 14.56 3.02
C GLU A 370 14.89 13.71 1.73
N SER A 371 14.17 12.59 1.74
CA SER A 371 14.24 11.60 0.66
C SER A 371 13.13 11.74 -0.38
N GLY A 372 12.04 12.44 -0.06
CA GLY A 372 10.80 12.43 -0.85
C GLY A 372 10.02 11.12 -0.76
N ALA A 373 10.33 10.24 0.20
CA ALA A 373 9.56 9.02 0.43
C ALA A 373 8.18 9.32 1.01
N ILE A 374 7.19 8.51 0.62
CA ILE A 374 5.79 8.68 1.03
C ILE A 374 5.23 7.48 1.81
N ALA A 375 6.02 6.42 1.95
CA ALA A 375 5.68 5.22 2.72
C ALA A 375 6.95 4.53 3.24
N PHE A 376 6.77 3.66 4.22
CA PHE A 376 7.81 2.92 4.94
C PHE A 376 7.47 1.43 4.95
N GLU A 377 8.38 0.60 4.42
CA GLU A 377 8.26 -0.86 4.39
C GLU A 377 9.62 -1.53 4.66
N MET A 378 9.68 -2.87 4.72
CA MET A 378 10.85 -3.58 5.23
C MET A 378 11.42 -4.66 4.30
N GLU A 379 10.77 -5.02 3.19
CA GLU A 379 11.17 -6.18 2.37
C GLU A 379 11.76 -5.79 1.02
N GLY A 380 11.25 -4.72 0.41
CA GLY A 380 11.46 -4.39 -1.00
C GLY A 380 12.92 -4.28 -1.40
N ALA A 381 13.75 -3.70 -0.53
CA ALA A 381 15.19 -3.57 -0.75
C ALA A 381 15.90 -4.91 -0.93
N GLY A 382 15.56 -5.94 -0.15
CA GLY A 382 16.20 -7.26 -0.28
C GLY A 382 15.78 -7.99 -1.56
N ILE A 383 14.54 -7.82 -1.99
CA ILE A 383 14.02 -8.43 -3.22
C ILE A 383 14.59 -7.73 -4.48
N TRP A 384 14.87 -6.42 -4.37
CA TRP A 384 15.39 -5.60 -5.47
C TRP A 384 16.72 -6.11 -6.03
N ASP A 385 17.57 -6.71 -5.20
CA ASP A 385 18.89 -7.19 -5.62
C ASP A 385 18.83 -8.39 -6.57
N SER A 386 17.76 -9.20 -6.50
CA SER A 386 17.56 -10.34 -7.41
C SER A 386 16.64 -10.01 -8.57
N PHE A 387 15.63 -9.14 -8.35
CA PHE A 387 14.62 -8.82 -9.36
C PHE A 387 14.43 -7.31 -9.53
N SER A 388 14.10 -6.88 -10.76
CA SER A 388 13.39 -5.61 -10.93
C SER A 388 12.04 -5.73 -10.22
N CYS A 389 11.91 -5.12 -9.04
CA CYS A 389 10.71 -5.23 -8.22
C CYS A 389 9.87 -3.95 -8.24
N LEU A 390 8.59 -4.08 -7.92
CA LEU A 390 7.67 -2.96 -7.71
C LEU A 390 6.96 -3.20 -6.39
N VAL A 391 6.96 -2.19 -5.52
CA VAL A 391 6.32 -2.26 -4.21
C VAL A 391 4.90 -1.70 -4.37
N ILE A 392 3.89 -2.48 -3.95
CA ILE A 392 2.48 -2.07 -3.92
C ILE A 392 1.98 -2.35 -2.51
N LYS A 393 1.88 -1.30 -1.69
CA LYS A 393 1.57 -1.45 -0.26
C LYS A 393 0.34 -0.64 0.14
N GLY A 394 -0.54 -1.26 0.91
CA GLY A 394 -1.67 -0.59 1.54
C GLY A 394 -1.24 0.04 2.86
N VAL A 395 -1.69 1.26 3.12
CA VAL A 395 -1.28 2.01 4.30
C VAL A 395 -2.12 1.56 5.51
N CYS A 396 -1.49 0.93 6.50
CA CYS A 396 -2.19 0.42 7.69
C CYS A 396 -1.89 1.23 8.97
N ASP A 397 -0.86 2.05 8.96
CA ASP A 397 -0.51 2.98 10.03
C ASP A 397 0.25 4.20 9.45
N TYR A 398 0.54 5.18 10.29
CA TYR A 398 1.26 6.39 9.88
C TYR A 398 2.75 6.38 10.27
N ALA A 399 3.38 5.20 10.38
CA ALA A 399 4.79 5.08 10.75
C ALA A 399 5.17 5.85 12.04
N ASP A 400 4.29 5.83 13.03
CA ASP A 400 4.51 6.49 14.33
C ASP A 400 4.23 5.55 15.51
N SER A 401 4.10 6.10 16.71
CA SER A 401 3.86 5.34 17.93
C SER A 401 2.39 5.03 18.19
N HIS A 402 1.44 5.63 17.47
CA HIS A 402 -0.01 5.51 17.69
C HIS A 402 -0.64 4.36 16.89
N LYS A 403 0.16 3.32 16.60
CA LYS A 403 -0.26 2.23 15.71
C LYS A 403 -1.35 1.36 16.33
N HIS A 404 -2.24 0.86 15.48
CA HIS A 404 -3.19 -0.17 15.83
C HIS A 404 -3.41 -1.11 14.65
N LYS A 405 -3.85 -2.35 14.94
CA LYS A 405 -3.93 -3.41 13.93
C LYS A 405 -5.24 -3.43 13.12
N LYS A 406 -6.21 -2.56 13.44
CA LYS A 406 -7.56 -2.59 12.84
C LYS A 406 -7.53 -2.47 11.31
N TRP A 407 -6.56 -1.75 10.76
CA TRP A 407 -6.46 -1.50 9.32
C TRP A 407 -5.69 -2.55 8.54
N GLN A 408 -4.98 -3.49 9.18
CA GLN A 408 -4.05 -4.38 8.48
C GLN A 408 -4.73 -5.23 7.42
N SER A 409 -5.84 -5.90 7.76
CA SER A 409 -6.57 -6.74 6.79
C SER A 409 -7.17 -5.92 5.65
N TYR A 410 -7.76 -4.75 5.94
CA TYR A 410 -8.30 -3.87 4.90
C TYR A 410 -7.20 -3.34 3.97
N ALA A 411 -6.09 -2.86 4.53
CA ALA A 411 -4.95 -2.34 3.77
C ALA A 411 -4.28 -3.42 2.93
N ALA A 412 -4.13 -4.65 3.44
CA ALA A 412 -3.62 -5.77 2.66
C ALA A 412 -4.53 -6.08 1.46
N ALA A 413 -5.85 -6.10 1.67
CA ALA A 413 -6.81 -6.30 0.59
C ALA A 413 -6.81 -5.15 -0.43
N THR A 414 -6.66 -3.88 0.00
CA THR A 414 -6.57 -2.76 -0.94
C THR A 414 -5.29 -2.85 -1.77
N ALA A 415 -4.17 -3.27 -1.18
CA ALA A 415 -2.91 -3.52 -1.86
C ALA A 415 -3.03 -4.65 -2.91
N ALA A 416 -3.59 -5.79 -2.51
CA ALA A 416 -3.80 -6.94 -3.40
C ALA A 416 -4.75 -6.62 -4.56
N ALA A 417 -5.87 -5.94 -4.28
CA ALA A 417 -6.80 -5.45 -5.29
C ALA A 417 -6.10 -4.51 -6.29
N CYS A 418 -5.23 -3.63 -5.79
CA CYS A 418 -4.44 -2.74 -6.62
C CYS A 418 -3.37 -3.49 -7.45
N ALA A 419 -2.74 -4.52 -6.89
CA ALA A 419 -1.80 -5.37 -7.60
C ALA A 419 -2.46 -6.10 -8.77
N LYS A 420 -3.67 -6.65 -8.58
CA LYS A 420 -4.48 -7.21 -9.66
C LYS A 420 -4.82 -6.19 -10.73
N ALA A 421 -5.33 -5.01 -10.33
CA ALA A 421 -5.67 -3.94 -11.26
C ALA A 421 -4.45 -3.47 -12.06
N PHE A 422 -3.27 -3.40 -11.42
CA PHE A 422 -2.00 -3.09 -12.06
C PHE A 422 -1.61 -4.16 -13.10
N LEU A 423 -1.63 -5.45 -12.71
CA LEU A 423 -1.23 -6.56 -13.58
C LEU A 423 -2.10 -6.68 -14.83
N GLN A 424 -3.39 -6.35 -14.75
CA GLN A 424 -4.27 -6.32 -15.92
C GLN A 424 -3.89 -5.24 -16.96
N GLU A 425 -3.23 -4.18 -16.52
CA GLU A 425 -2.70 -3.13 -17.40
C GLU A 425 -1.30 -3.46 -17.95
N CYS A 426 -0.68 -4.54 -17.46
CA CYS A 426 0.64 -5.01 -17.88
C CYS A 426 0.54 -6.11 -18.96
N TYR A 427 1.37 -5.98 -20.00
CA TYR A 427 1.63 -7.01 -21.01
C TYR A 427 3.12 -7.33 -20.91
N MET A 428 3.45 -8.49 -20.33
CA MET A 428 4.82 -8.89 -19.97
C MET A 428 5.17 -10.28 -20.48
#